data_AF-A0A0F8YC83-F1
#
_entry.id   AF-A0A0F8YC83-F1
#
_cell.length_a   1.000
_cell.length_b   1.000
_cell.length_c   1.000
_cell.angle_alpha   90.00
_cell.angle_beta   90.00
_cell.angle_gamma   90.00
#
_symmetry.space_group_name_H-M   'P 1'
#
loop_
_entity.id
_entity.type
_entity.pdbx_description
1 polymer ?
#
loop_
_entity_poly.entity_id
_entity_poly.type
_entity_poly.pdbx_seq_one_letter_code
_entity_poly.pdbx_strand_id
1 'polypeptide(L)' 'MNISLKLTMKQARCNYCGEYIVKGEPQIKWSWKSRKGWVGKTYYHPDCFIDDRLHSLKINPPVTATKKLG' A
#
# COMPACT_ATOMS: atom_id res chain seq x y z
N MET A 1 1.23 8.08 -7.83
CA MET A 1 1.09 6.72 -7.27
C MET A 1 -0.25 6.16 -7.69
N ASN A 2 -0.42 4.84 -7.75
CA ASN A 2 -1.69 4.21 -8.08
C ASN A 2 -1.92 3.00 -7.16
N ILE A 3 -3.11 2.94 -6.56
CA ILE A 3 -3.56 1.84 -5.71
C ILE A 3 -4.76 1.21 -6.41
N SER A 4 -4.77 -0.11 -6.52
CA SER A 4 -5.87 -0.84 -7.14
C SER A 4 -6.16 -2.13 -6.37
N LEU A 5 -7.44 -2.43 -6.18
CA LEU A 5 -7.91 -3.73 -5.68
C LEU A 5 -8.13 -4.66 -6.88
N LYS A 6 -7.55 -5.85 -6.83
CA LYS A 6 -7.64 -6.86 -7.90
C LYS A 6 -7.71 -8.26 -7.30
N LEU A 7 -8.17 -9.24 -8.08
CA LEU A 7 -7.97 -10.65 -7.74
C LEU A 7 -6.54 -11.06 -8.07
N THR A 8 -5.96 -11.90 -7.21
CA THR A 8 -4.60 -12.40 -7.36
C THR A 8 -4.55 -13.44 -8.48
N MET A 9 -3.97 -13.09 -9.62
CA MET A 9 -3.88 -14.00 -10.77
C MET A 9 -2.65 -14.93 -10.71
N LYS A 10 -1.60 -14.50 -10.00
CA LYS A 10 -0.36 -15.24 -9.75
C LYS A 10 0.04 -15.06 -8.30
N GLN A 11 0.59 -16.10 -7.68
CA GLN A 11 1.07 -16.05 -6.31
C GLN A 11 2.01 -14.85 -6.13
N ALA A 12 1.73 -14.04 -5.13
CA ALA A 12 2.44 -12.79 -4.88
C ALA A 12 2.69 -12.66 -3.38
N ARG A 13 3.86 -12.16 -3.01
CA ARG A 13 4.22 -12.00 -1.60
C ARG A 13 3.67 -10.68 -1.06
N CYS A 14 2.98 -10.73 0.07
CA CYS A 14 2.54 -9.53 0.78
C CYS A 14 3.75 -8.78 1.32
N ASN A 15 3.81 -7.47 1.05
CA ASN A 15 4.93 -6.63 1.44
C ASN A 15 4.92 -6.23 2.94
N TYR A 16 3.84 -6.53 3.66
CA TYR A 16 3.72 -6.23 5.10
C TYR A 16 4.01 -7.48 5.95
N CYS A 17 3.18 -8.52 5.86
CA CYS A 17 3.36 -9.73 6.66
C CYS A 17 4.37 -10.73 6.08
N GLY A 18 4.76 -10.58 4.81
CA GLY A 18 5.69 -11.49 4.15
C GLY A 18 5.07 -12.80 3.66
N GLU A 19 3.82 -13.10 3.98
CA GLU A 19 3.11 -14.29 3.51
C GLU A 19 2.69 -14.18 2.05
N TYR A 20 2.45 -15.33 1.41
CA TYR A 20 1.93 -15.37 0.06
C TYR A 20 0.42 -15.12 0.01
N ILE A 21 0.00 -14.24 -0.89
CA ILE A 21 -1.40 -14.01 -1.24
C ILE A 21 -1.83 -15.11 -2.20
N VAL A 22 -2.88 -15.84 -1.85
CA VAL A 22 -3.30 -17.03 -2.60
C VAL A 22 -3.95 -16.61 -3.91
N LYS A 23 -3.77 -17.42 -4.97
CA LYS A 23 -4.41 -17.20 -6.26
C LYS A 23 -5.93 -17.20 -6.09
N GLY A 24 -6.60 -16.20 -6.66
CA GLY A 24 -8.05 -16.02 -6.55
C GLY A 24 -8.48 -15.14 -5.38
N GLU A 25 -7.60 -14.84 -4.43
CA GLU A 25 -7.93 -13.93 -3.32
C GLU A 25 -7.80 -12.45 -3.71
N PRO A 26 -8.55 -11.56 -3.05
CA PRO A 26 -8.37 -10.12 -3.17
C PRO A 26 -6.95 -9.67 -2.79
N GLN A 27 -6.41 -8.76 -3.58
CA GLN A 27 -5.07 -8.20 -3.41
C GLN A 27 -5.09 -6.71 -3.73
N ILE A 28 -4.39 -5.94 -2.90
CA ILE A 28 -4.07 -4.56 -3.21
C ILE A 28 -2.73 -4.51 -3.95
N LYS A 29 -2.76 -3.99 -5.17
CA LYS A 29 -1.56 -3.61 -5.92
C LYS A 29 -1.28 -2.13 -5.72
N TRP A 30 -0.16 -1.83 -5.09
CA TRP A 30 0.37 -0.47 -4.99
C TRP A 30 1.50 -0.29 -6.00
N SER A 31 1.46 0.78 -6.78
CA SER A 31 2.46 1.06 -7.81
C SER A 31 2.82 2.53 -7.89
N TRP A 32 4.06 2.80 -8.29
CA TRP A 32 4.59 4.15 -8.42
C TRP A 32 5.54 4.22 -9.61
N LYS A 33 5.64 5.41 -10.20
CA LYS A 33 6.59 5.70 -11.27
C LYS A 33 7.62 6.67 -10.71
N SER A 34 8.89 6.31 -10.82
CA SER A 34 10.00 7.21 -10.49
C SER A 34 10.12 8.31 -11.54
N ARG A 35 10.84 9.39 -11.20
CA ARG A 35 11.13 10.49 -12.14
C ARG A 35 11.85 10.04 -13.41
N LYS A 36 12.66 8.97 -13.32
CA LYS A 36 13.39 8.35 -14.45
C LYS A 36 12.54 7.35 -15.25
N GLY A 37 11.26 7.17 -14.90
CA GLY A 37 10.34 6.30 -15.63
C GLY A 37 10.23 4.85 -15.11
N TRP A 38 11.09 4.41 -14.18
CA TRP A 38 10.98 3.09 -13.56
C TRP A 38 9.66 2.92 -12.82
N VAL A 39 8.99 1.79 -13.03
CA VAL A 39 7.72 1.46 -12.38
C VAL A 39 7.98 0.45 -11.26
N GLY A 40 7.84 0.91 -10.02
CA GLY A 40 7.81 0.04 -8.84
C GLY A 40 6.40 -0.50 -8.59
N LYS A 41 6.31 -1.72 -8.07
CA LYS A 41 5.04 -2.32 -7.65
C LYS A 41 5.25 -3.21 -6.42
N THR A 42 4.30 -3.15 -5.50
CA THR A 42 4.21 -4.03 -4.33
C THR A 42 2.78 -4.53 -4.17
N TYR A 43 2.64 -5.63 -3.45
CA TYR A 43 1.38 -6.34 -3.29
C TYR A 43 1.07 -6.53 -1.80
N TYR A 44 -0.20 -6.46 -1.44
CA TYR A 44 -0.65 -6.60 -0.05
C TYR A 44 -1.95 -7.40 0.01
N HIS A 45 -2.15 -8.15 1.10
CA HIS A 45 -3.50 -8.47 1.54
C HIS A 45 -4.25 -7.17 1.84
N PRO A 46 -5.58 -7.10 1.64
CA PRO A 46 -6.36 -5.90 1.92
C PRO A 46 -6.15 -5.36 3.34
N ASP A 47 -6.25 -6.23 4.34
CA ASP A 47 -6.13 -5.83 5.76
C ASP A 47 -4.70 -5.37 6.10
N CYS A 48 -3.69 -6.12 5.63
CA CYS A 48 -2.30 -5.75 5.81
C CYS A 48 -1.94 -4.39 5.20
N PHE A 49 -2.61 -3.97 4.11
CA PHE A 49 -2.39 -2.65 3.53
C PHE A 49 -2.91 -1.54 4.47
N ILE A 50 -4.05 -1.76 5.12
CA ILE A 50 -4.61 -0.81 6.09
C ILE A 50 -3.68 -0.72 7.31
N ASP A 51 -3.23 -1.85 7.84
CA ASP A 51 -2.29 -1.88 8.97
C ASP A 51 -0.97 -1.18 8.66
N ASP A 52 -0.40 -1.41 7.47
CA ASP A 52 0.82 -0.72 7.01
C ASP A 52 0.64 0.80 6.96
N ARG A 53 -0.52 1.28 6.45
CA ARG A 53 -0.81 2.71 6.36
C ARG A 53 -1.08 3.32 7.74
N LEU A 54 -1.82 2.63 8.60
CA LEU A 54 -2.05 3.06 9.97
C LEU A 54 -0.74 3.12 10.75
N HIS A 55 0.13 2.13 10.62
CA HIS A 55 1.45 2.15 11.23
C HIS A 55 2.29 3.32 10.70
N SER A 56 2.28 3.54 9.38
CA SER A 56 2.96 4.68 8.77
C SER A 56 2.47 6.02 9.32
N LEU A 57 1.17 6.18 9.54
CA LEU A 57 0.57 7.39 10.12
C LEU A 57 0.90 7.56 11.61
N LYS A 58 1.07 6.47 12.37
CA LYS A 58 1.51 6.55 13.77
C LYS A 58 2.95 7.03 13.88
N ILE A 59 3.83 6.62 12.96
CA ILE A 59 5.24 7.03 12.92
C ILE A 59 5.37 8.44 12.36
N ASN A 60 4.65 8.73 11.27
CA ASN A 60 4.66 10.01 10.58
C ASN A 60 3.24 10.57 10.60
N PRO A 61 2.80 11.13 11.75
CA PRO A 61 1.49 11.74 11.83
C PRO A 61 1.41 12.86 10.78
N PRO A 62 0.28 12.97 10.06
CA PRO A 62 0.08 14.08 9.15
C PRO A 62 0.27 15.34 9.96
N VAL A 63 1.18 16.22 9.51
CA VAL A 63 1.35 17.54 10.12
C VAL A 63 0.02 18.24 9.89
N THR A 64 -0.86 18.20 10.91
CA THR A 64 -2.06 19.01 10.91
C THR A 64 -1.58 20.43 10.76
N ALA A 65 -1.81 21.03 9.60
CA ALA A 65 -1.81 22.46 9.46
C ALA A 65 -2.91 22.98 10.41
N THR A 66 -2.58 23.15 11.68
CA THR A 66 -3.29 24.05 12.58
C THR A 66 -3.10 25.44 11.99
N LYS A 67 -3.88 25.74 10.95
CA LYS A 67 -4.18 27.09 10.54
C LYS A 67 -4.91 27.66 11.75
N LYS A 68 -4.19 28.38 12.62
CA LYS A 68 -4.80 29.20 13.65
C LYS A 68 -5.79 30.09 12.91
N LEU A 69 -7.08 29.81 13.06
CA LEU A 69 -8.14 30.76 12.76
C LEU A 69 -7.96 31.85 13.81
N GLY A 70 -7.23 32.89 13.43
CA GLY A 70 -7.25 34.18 14.11
C GLY A 70 -8.51 34.95 13.76
#